data_AF-A0A7I7Y1N1-F1
#
_entry.id   AF-A0A7I7Y1N1-F1
#
_cell.length_a   1.000
_cell.length_b   1.000
_cell.length_c   1.000
_cell.angle_alpha   90.00
_cell.angle_beta   90.00
_cell.angle_gamma   90.00
#
_symmetry.space_group_name_H-M   'P 1'
#
loop_
_entity.id
_entity.type
_entity.pdbx_description
1 polymer ?
#
loop_
_entity_poly.entity_id
_entity_poly.type
_entity_poly.pdbx_seq_one_letter_code
_entity_poly.pdbx_strand_id
1 'polypeptide(L)' 'MVTIDYSRRRSLNGLERLMYGAAGRDQRSADRVAAVGSRTRSPLSLLTPAALARAVVVNRRARATPRPVVASGTRET' A
#
# COMPACT_ATOMS: atom_id res chain seq x y z
N MET A 1 11.61 -31.95 -13.55
CA MET A 1 11.03 -31.31 -12.36
C MET A 1 10.79 -29.84 -12.69
N VAL A 2 9.53 -29.41 -12.82
CA VAL A 2 9.18 -28.02 -13.19
C VAL A 2 9.20 -27.17 -11.92
N THR A 3 10.23 -26.32 -11.78
CA THR A 3 10.23 -25.24 -10.79
C THR A 3 9.34 -24.13 -11.31
N ILE A 4 8.16 -23.97 -10.69
CA ILE A 4 7.31 -22.81 -10.93
C ILE A 4 7.90 -21.67 -10.11
N ASP A 5 8.72 -20.84 -10.76
CA ASP A 5 9.23 -19.61 -10.17
C ASP A 5 8.10 -18.58 -10.09
N TYR A 6 7.38 -18.57 -8.96
CA TYR A 6 6.35 -17.58 -8.63
C TYR A 6 6.95 -16.19 -8.31
N SER A 7 8.28 -16.08 -8.29
CA SER A 7 9.03 -14.90 -7.88
C SER A 7 9.53 -14.05 -9.05
N ARG A 8 9.06 -14.29 -10.28
CA ARG A 8 9.28 -13.36 -11.40
C ARG A 8 8.58 -12.03 -11.08
N ARG A 9 9.40 -11.14 -10.51
CA ARG A 9 9.15 -9.78 -10.03
C ARG A 9 8.36 -8.95 -11.04
N ARG A 10 7.05 -9.12 -11.10
CA ARG A 10 6.20 -8.06 -11.64
C ARG A 10 6.31 -6.90 -10.66
N SER A 11 7.05 -5.87 -11.07
CA SER A 11 7.10 -4.63 -10.30
C SER A 11 5.68 -4.11 -10.13
N LEU A 12 5.36 -3.63 -8.93
CA LEU A 12 4.06 -3.05 -8.65
C LEU A 12 3.84 -1.85 -9.57
N ASN A 13 2.74 -1.86 -10.32
CA ASN A 13 2.35 -0.76 -11.16
C ASN A 13 2.09 0.49 -10.28
N GLY A 14 2.10 1.69 -10.85
CA GLY A 14 1.91 2.94 -10.09
C GLY A 14 0.64 2.96 -9.23
N LEU A 15 -0.46 2.37 -9.74
CA LEU A 15 -1.72 2.25 -9.01
C LEU A 15 -1.62 1.29 -7.81
N GLU A 16 -0.92 0.16 -7.98
CA GLU A 16 -0.72 -0.80 -6.91
C GLU A 16 0.15 -0.18 -5.80
N ARG A 17 1.21 0.54 -6.17
CA ARG A 17 2.02 1.32 -5.22
C ARG A 17 1.19 2.35 -4.47
N LEU A 18 0.30 3.05 -5.16
CA LEU A 18 -0.59 4.05 -4.55
C LEU A 18 -1.52 3.39 -3.52
N MET A 19 -2.18 2.28 -3.90
CA MET A 19 -3.08 1.55 -3.02
C MET A 19 -2.34 0.97 -1.81
N TYR A 20 -1.17 0.36 -2.02
CA TYR A 20 -0.35 -0.18 -0.95
C TYR A 20 0.17 0.92 -0.01
N GLY A 21 0.55 2.07 -0.56
CA GLY A 21 0.92 3.26 0.23
C GLY A 21 -0.24 3.79 1.08
N ALA A 22 -1.47 3.75 0.56
CA ALA A 22 -2.66 4.14 1.31
C ALA A 22 -3.05 3.10 2.37
N ALA A 23 -2.84 1.81 2.10
CA ALA A 23 -3.16 0.72 3.03
C ALA A 23 -2.38 0.84 4.34
N GLY A 24 -1.12 1.29 4.32
CA GLY A 24 -0.36 1.54 5.55
C GLY A 24 -0.83 2.74 6.38
N ARG A 25 -1.87 3.47 5.95
CA ARG A 25 -2.29 4.76 6.52
C ARG A 25 -3.80 4.90 6.74
N ASP A 26 -4.63 4.10 6.07
CA ASP A 26 -6.10 4.12 6.18
C ASP A 26 -6.65 2.69 6.30
N GLN A 27 -7.40 2.43 7.38
CA GLN A 27 -7.96 1.12 7.70
C GLN A 27 -8.87 0.58 6.58
N ARG A 28 -9.63 1.45 5.92
CA ARG A 28 -10.55 1.08 4.81
C ARG A 28 -9.81 0.67 3.54
N SER A 29 -8.59 1.16 3.37
CA SER A 29 -7.70 0.81 2.27
C SER A 29 -6.95 -0.49 2.60
N ALA A 30 -6.53 -0.66 3.86
CA ALA A 30 -5.95 -1.91 4.38
C ALA A 30 -6.91 -3.10 4.24
N ASP A 31 -8.17 -2.94 4.66
CA ASP A 31 -9.21 -3.98 4.56
C ASP A 31 -9.43 -4.45 3.11
N ARG A 32 -9.43 -3.51 2.15
CA ARG A 32 -9.55 -3.86 0.73
C ARG A 32 -8.35 -4.64 0.21
N VAL A 33 -7.14 -4.25 0.59
CA VAL A 33 -5.92 -4.95 0.18
C VAL A 33 -5.88 -6.35 0.80
N ALA A 34 -6.25 -6.48 2.08
CA ALA A 34 -6.37 -7.76 2.75
C ALA A 34 -7.42 -8.66 2.07
N ALA A 35 -8.61 -8.13 1.75
CA ALA A 35 -9.68 -8.87 1.08
C ALA A 35 -9.30 -9.37 -0.32
N VAL A 36 -8.47 -8.62 -1.05
CA VAL A 36 -7.92 -9.06 -2.35
C VAL A 36 -6.84 -10.12 -2.16
N GLY A 37 -5.94 -9.93 -1.18
CA GLY A 37 -4.90 -10.91 -0.83
C GLY A 37 -5.48 -12.25 -0.40
N SER A 38 -6.59 -12.24 0.35
CA SER A 38 -7.33 -13.44 0.77
C SER A 38 -8.18 -14.07 -0.34
N ARG A 39 -8.18 -13.52 -1.56
CA ARG A 39 -9.01 -13.94 -2.71
C ARG A 39 -10.52 -13.88 -2.46
N THR A 40 -10.96 -13.23 -1.40
CA THR A 40 -12.40 -13.02 -1.09
C THR A 40 -13.01 -11.97 -2.03
N ARG A 41 -12.19 -11.08 -2.58
CA ARG A 41 -12.64 -10.00 -3.48
C ARG A 41 -11.79 -9.97 -4.74
N SER A 42 -12.43 -9.67 -5.88
CA SER A 42 -11.73 -9.54 -7.15
C SER A 42 -10.64 -8.45 -7.07
N PRO A 43 -9.45 -8.66 -7.67
CA PRO A 43 -8.40 -7.65 -7.75
C PRO A 43 -8.87 -6.33 -8.37
N LEU A 44 -9.85 -6.39 -9.27
CA LEU A 44 -10.46 -5.22 -9.90
C LEU A 44 -11.15 -4.30 -8.88
N SER A 45 -11.52 -4.81 -7.70
CA SER A 45 -12.11 -4.00 -6.64
C SER A 45 -11.14 -2.93 -6.10
N LEU A 46 -9.82 -3.13 -6.25
CA LEU A 46 -8.80 -2.12 -5.94
C LEU A 46 -8.74 -0.98 -6.95
N LEU A 47 -9.21 -1.23 -8.17
CA LEU A 47 -9.20 -0.26 -9.29
C LEU A 47 -10.49 0.56 -9.38
N THR A 48 -11.39 0.41 -8.41
CA THR A 48 -12.63 1.19 -8.39
C THR A 48 -12.33 2.69 -8.22
N PRO A 49 -13.02 3.60 -8.93
CA PRO A 49 -12.75 5.04 -8.88
C PRO A 49 -12.76 5.59 -7.45
N ALA A 50 -13.69 5.12 -6.62
CA ALA A 50 -13.81 5.52 -5.23
C ALA A 50 -12.61 5.06 -4.36
N ALA A 51 -12.09 3.84 -4.59
CA ALA A 51 -10.94 3.34 -3.86
C ALA A 51 -9.66 4.11 -4.25
N LEU A 52 -9.48 4.35 -5.56
CA LEU A 52 -8.35 5.14 -6.08
C LEU A 52 -8.38 6.58 -5.56
N ALA A 53 -9.54 7.25 -5.64
CA ALA A 53 -9.69 8.61 -5.12
C ALA A 53 -9.33 8.69 -3.63
N ARG A 54 -9.79 7.73 -2.82
CA ARG A 54 -9.45 7.66 -1.39
C ARG A 54 -7.95 7.44 -1.19
N ALA A 55 -7.32 6.55 -1.95
CA ALA A 55 -5.89 6.30 -1.87
C ALA A 55 -5.06 7.53 -2.24
N VAL A 56 -5.46 8.30 -3.25
CA VAL A 56 -4.85 9.59 -3.58
C VAL A 56 -4.97 10.56 -2.39
N VAL A 57 -6.17 10.73 -1.84
CA VAL A 57 -6.41 11.66 -0.72
C VAL A 57 -5.59 11.30 0.51
N VAL A 58 -5.56 10.01 0.90
CA VAL A 58 -4.80 9.52 2.06
C VAL A 58 -3.30 9.76 1.89
N ASN A 59 -2.75 9.42 0.72
CA ASN A 59 -1.32 9.64 0.46
C ASN A 59 -0.96 11.13 0.39
N ARG A 60 -1.83 11.98 -0.20
CA ARG A 60 -1.62 13.44 -0.20
C ARG A 60 -1.65 14.01 1.21
N ARG A 61 -2.63 13.62 2.04
CA ARG A 61 -2.70 14.03 3.46
C ARG A 61 -1.45 13.61 4.22
N ALA A 62 -1.00 12.37 4.03
CA ALA A 62 0.19 11.87 4.72
C ALA A 62 1.49 12.53 4.27
N ARG A 63 1.55 13.07 3.04
CA ARG A 63 2.67 13.91 2.60
C ARG A 63 2.61 15.32 3.18
N ALA A 64 1.40 15.83 3.45
CA ALA A 64 1.20 17.12 4.07
C ALA A 64 1.43 17.10 5.59
N THR A 65 1.23 15.96 6.25
CA THR A 65 1.62 15.78 7.65
C THR A 65 3.14 15.70 7.75
N PRO A 66 3.81 16.64 8.44
CA PRO A 66 5.24 16.54 8.69
C PRO A 66 5.53 15.21 9.37
N ARG A 67 6.43 14.41 8.80
CA ARG A 67 6.89 13.19 9.45
C ARG A 67 7.62 13.61 10.72
N PRO A 68 7.24 13.13 11.92
CA PRO A 68 8.03 13.41 13.10
C PRO A 68 9.43 12.87 12.87
N VAL A 69 10.43 13.77 12.85
CA VAL A 69 11.83 13.38 12.96
C VAL A 69 11.95 12.76 14.34
N VAL A 70 12.02 11.43 14.38
CA VAL A 70 12.43 10.73 15.59
C VAL A 70 13.92 11.07 15.71
N ALA A 71 14.26 11.94 16.65
CA ALA A 71 15.65 12.24 16.94
C ALA A 71 16.32 10.93 17.35
N SER A 72 17.12 10.36 16.44
CA SER A 72 17.99 9.25 16.75
C SER A 72 19.01 9.77 17.75
N GLY A 73 18.68 9.60 19.03
CA GLY A 73 19.60 9.91 20.13
C GLY A 73 20.89 9.14 19.91
N THR A 74 21.95 9.88 19.66
CA THR A 74 23.34 9.45 19.65
C THR A 74 23.60 8.71 20.96
N ARG A 75 23.71 7.38 20.88
CA ARG A 75 24.31 6.59 21.94
C ARG A 75 25.80 6.52 21.63
N GLU A 76 26.52 7.54 22.08
CA GLU A 76 27.97 7.50 22.19
C GLU A 76 28.28 7.00 23.60
N THR A 77 29.06 5.91 23.67
CA THR A 77 29.71 5.38 24.87
C THR A 77 31.19 5.29 24.58
#